data_AF-A0A7C5NKG5-F1
#
_entry.id   AF-A0A7C5NKG5-F1
#
_cell.length_a   1.000
_cell.length_b   1.000
_cell.length_c   1.000
_cell.angle_alpha   90.00
_cell.angle_beta   90.00
_cell.angle_gamma   90.00
#
_symmetry.space_group_name_H-M   'P 1'
#
loop_
_entity.id
_entity.type
_entity.pdbx_description
1 polymer ?
#
loop_
_entity_poly.entity_id
_entity_poly.type
_entity_poly.pdbx_seq_one_letter_code
_entity_poly.pdbx_strand_id
1 'polypeptide(L)'
;MIYLLPAYLIGLLYFTAQQHRIVNKQAFRVAWRWFIAIPMTHAGFTFIRSITVGNAVDMAQTEIWANGFTWFFLAMSMLNLLYTLLPKAPKNISHD
;
A
#
# COMPACT_ATOMS: atom_id res chain seq x y z
N MET A 1 2.55 -12.53 8.28
CA MET A 1 2.42 -11.68 7.06
C MET A 1 1.25 -12.10 6.18
N ILE A 2 1.11 -13.40 5.87
CA ILE A 2 0.10 -13.91 4.93
C ILE A 2 -1.34 -13.54 5.29
N TYR A 3 -1.65 -13.32 6.56
CA TYR A 3 -2.98 -12.92 7.04
C TYR A 3 -3.21 -11.41 7.10
N LEU A 4 -2.15 -10.59 7.17
CA LEU A 4 -2.28 -9.13 7.28
C LEU A 4 -2.73 -8.50 5.96
N LEU A 5 -2.16 -8.95 4.84
CA LEU A 5 -2.53 -8.48 3.50
C LEU A 5 -4.01 -8.75 3.15
N PRO A 6 -4.54 -9.98 3.31
CA PRO A 6 -5.95 -10.25 3.04
C PRO A 6 -6.88 -9.58 4.05
N ALA A 7 -6.51 -9.49 5.34
CA ALA A 7 -7.30 -8.75 6.32
C ALA A 7 -7.40 -7.26 5.93
N TYR A 8 -6.29 -6.66 5.52
CA TYR A 8 -6.26 -5.27 5.07
C TYR A 8 -7.00 -5.07 3.74
N LEU A 9 -6.91 -6.02 2.81
CA LEU A 9 -7.70 -6.01 1.57
C LEU A 9 -9.20 -6.03 1.86
N ILE A 10 -9.67 -6.85 2.80
CA ILE A 10 -11.08 -6.87 3.23
C ILE A 10 -11.47 -5.49 3.77
N GLY A 11 -10.60 -4.86 4.57
CA GLY A 11 -10.82 -3.48 5.04
C GLY A 11 -10.98 -2.47 3.90
N LEU A 12 -10.07 -2.49 2.92
CA LEU A 12 -10.16 -1.62 1.74
C LEU A 12 -11.44 -1.88 0.91
N LEU A 13 -11.85 -3.13 0.75
CA LEU A 13 -13.09 -3.51 0.08
C LEU A 13 -14.32 -3.01 0.84
N TYR A 14 -14.32 -3.13 2.17
CA TYR A 14 -15.38 -2.59 3.02
C TYR A 14 -15.53 -1.08 2.85
N PHE A 15 -14.43 -0.31 2.86
CA PHE A 15 -14.47 1.12 2.58
C PHE A 15 -14.91 1.43 1.14
N THR A 16 -14.59 0.55 0.19
CA THR A 16 -15.07 0.67 -1.19
C THR A 16 -16.58 0.48 -1.28
N ALA A 17 -17.18 -0.39 -0.46
CA ALA A 17 -18.64 -0.52 -0.36
C ALA A 17 -19.29 0.66 0.39
N GLN A 18 -18.56 1.26 1.34
CA GLN A 18 -19.03 2.39 2.16
C GLN A 18 -18.46 3.74 1.71
N GLN A 19 -18.41 4.02 0.41
CA GLN A 19 -17.80 5.26 -0.11
C GLN A 19 -18.42 6.54 0.45
N HIS A 20 -19.67 6.49 0.91
CA HIS A 20 -20.35 7.62 1.54
C HIS A 20 -19.67 8.09 2.84
N ARG A 21 -18.89 7.22 3.51
CA ARG A 21 -18.13 7.56 4.72
C ARG A 21 -16.74 8.13 4.43
N ILE A 22 -16.31 8.11 3.17
CA ILE A 22 -14.97 8.55 2.76
C ILE A 22 -14.99 10.07 2.57
N VAL A 23 -14.33 10.79 3.48
CA VAL A 23 -14.23 12.26 3.43
C VAL A 23 -13.26 12.69 2.33
N ASN A 24 -12.13 11.98 2.19
CA ASN A 24 -11.12 12.27 1.17
C ASN A 24 -10.97 11.10 0.17
N LYS A 25 -11.76 11.15 -0.92
CA LYS A 25 -11.72 10.17 -2.02
C LYS A 25 -10.36 10.11 -2.74
N GLN A 26 -9.59 11.20 -2.72
CA GLN A 26 -8.26 11.20 -3.35
C GLN A 26 -7.28 10.38 -2.54
N ALA A 27 -7.21 10.60 -1.22
CA ALA A 27 -6.39 9.78 -0.32
C ALA A 27 -6.76 8.30 -0.43
N PHE A 28 -8.05 7.97 -0.60
CA PHE A 28 -8.50 6.59 -0.75
C PHE A 28 -7.97 5.93 -2.03
N ARG A 29 -8.01 6.65 -3.16
CA ARG A 29 -7.42 6.18 -4.42
C ARG A 29 -5.90 5.99 -4.29
N VAL A 30 -5.22 6.87 -3.55
CA VAL A 30 -3.79 6.74 -3.31
C VAL A 30 -3.49 5.53 -2.42
N ALA A 31 -4.30 5.25 -1.39
CA ALA A 31 -4.17 4.03 -0.59
C ALA A 31 -4.27 2.78 -1.47
N TRP A 32 -5.28 2.70 -2.34
CA TRP A 32 -5.41 1.60 -3.31
C TRP A 32 -4.21 1.45 -4.24
N ARG A 33 -3.65 2.57 -4.74
CA ARG A 33 -2.45 2.53 -5.59
C ARG A 33 -1.25 1.93 -4.86
N TRP A 34 -1.01 2.34 -3.61
CA TRP A 34 0.06 1.77 -2.80
C TRP A 34 -0.18 0.29 -2.50
N PHE A 35 -1.42 -0.11 -2.19
CA PHE A 35 -1.73 -1.51 -1.96
C PHE A 35 -1.49 -2.38 -3.20
N ILE A 36 -1.86 -1.92 -4.40
CA ILE A 36 -1.63 -2.62 -5.67
C ILE A 36 -0.14 -2.70 -6.04
N ALA A 37 0.70 -1.78 -5.55
CA ALA A 37 2.14 -1.83 -5.78
C ALA A 37 2.81 -3.06 -5.11
N ILE A 38 2.18 -3.63 -4.06
CA ILE A 38 2.69 -4.82 -3.36
C ILE A 38 2.78 -6.02 -4.31
N PRO A 39 1.69 -6.52 -4.93
CA PRO A 39 1.78 -7.65 -5.86
C PRO A 39 2.66 -7.34 -7.08
N MET A 40 2.70 -6.08 -7.56
CA MET A 40 3.56 -5.69 -8.69
C MET A 40 5.05 -5.84 -8.35
N THR A 41 5.45 -5.41 -7.15
CA THR A 41 6.84 -5.56 -6.70
C THR A 41 7.20 -7.00 -6.43
N HIS A 42 6.29 -7.80 -5.85
CA HIS A 42 6.48 -9.26 -5.74
C HIS A 42 6.68 -9.92 -7.11
N ALA A 43 5.90 -9.54 -8.12
CA ALA A 43 6.08 -10.05 -9.49
C ALA A 43 7.45 -9.66 -10.06
N GLY A 44 7.89 -8.41 -9.88
CA GLY A 44 9.21 -7.94 -10.30
C GLY A 44 10.35 -8.70 -9.62
N PHE A 45 10.30 -8.88 -8.30
CA PHE A 45 11.31 -9.65 -7.56
C PHE A 45 11.28 -11.14 -7.90
N THR A 46 10.12 -11.71 -8.20
CA THR A 46 10.02 -13.09 -8.69
C THR A 46 10.72 -13.24 -10.04
N PHE A 47 10.57 -12.27 -10.94
CA PHE A 47 11.29 -12.25 -12.20
C PHE A 47 12.81 -12.10 -11.99
N ILE A 48 13.25 -11.21 -11.10
CA ILE A 48 14.68 -11.07 -10.74
C ILE A 48 15.21 -12.39 -10.16
N ARG A 49 14.46 -13.03 -9.26
CA ARG A 49 14.82 -14.34 -8.70
C ARG A 49 14.96 -15.42 -9.76
N SER A 50 14.14 -15.39 -10.82
CA SER A 50 14.22 -16.37 -11.90
C SER A 50 15.46 -16.22 -12.79
N ILE A 51 16.06 -15.02 -12.85
CA ILE A 51 17.28 -14.77 -13.63
C ILE A 51 18.56 -14.94 -12.80
N THR A 52 18.49 -14.86 -11.46
CA THR A 52 19.63 -15.03 -10.54
C THR A 52 19.72 -16.43 -9.91
N VAL A 53 19.03 -17.42 -10.50
CA VAL A 53 19.00 -18.80 -10.01
C VAL A 53 20.42 -19.38 -10.00
N GLY A 54 20.99 -19.56 -8.80
CA GLY A 54 22.32 -20.14 -8.61
C GLY A 54 23.18 -19.43 -7.56
N ASN A 55 22.87 -18.17 -7.23
CA ASN A 55 23.58 -17.43 -6.19
C ASN A 55 22.70 -17.23 -4.94
N ALA A 56 23.01 -17.97 -3.87
CA ALA A 56 22.27 -17.90 -2.61
C ALA A 56 22.24 -16.49 -1.99
N VAL A 57 23.30 -15.70 -2.20
CA VAL A 57 23.38 -14.32 -1.69
C VAL A 57 22.38 -13.41 -2.40
N ASP A 58 22.31 -13.48 -3.72
CA ASP A 58 21.38 -12.67 -4.52
C ASP A 58 19.92 -13.04 -4.25
N MET A 59 19.66 -14.34 -4.01
CA MET A 59 18.34 -14.82 -3.61
C MET A 59 17.91 -14.26 -2.24
N ALA A 60 18.80 -14.29 -1.24
CA ALA A 60 18.53 -13.74 0.08
C ALA A 60 18.30 -12.22 0.03
N GLN A 61 19.11 -11.49 -0.73
CA GLN A 61 18.93 -10.06 -0.93
C GLN A 61 17.58 -9.73 -1.57
N THR A 62 17.18 -10.49 -2.59
CA THR A 62 15.88 -10.33 -3.27
C THR A 62 14.72 -10.49 -2.29
N GLU A 63 14.79 -11.47 -1.37
CA GLU A 63 13.75 -11.70 -0.35
C GLU A 63 13.68 -10.55 0.66
N ILE A 64 14.83 -10.03 1.12
CA ILE A 64 14.89 -8.89 2.05
C ILE A 64 14.24 -7.65 1.41
N TRP A 65 14.60 -7.34 0.17
CA TRP A 65 14.03 -6.19 -0.54
C TRP A 65 12.54 -6.37 -0.80
N ALA A 66 12.10 -7.53 -1.28
CA ALA A 66 10.68 -7.81 -1.51
C ALA A 66 9.84 -7.64 -0.23
N ASN A 67 10.35 -8.12 0.91
CA ASN A 67 9.69 -7.95 2.20
C ASN A 67 9.69 -6.48 2.64
N GLY A 68 10.83 -5.78 2.53
CA GLY A 68 10.95 -4.36 2.85
C GLY A 68 10.00 -3.48 2.05
N PHE A 69 9.91 -3.69 0.73
CA PHE A 69 8.95 -3.00 -0.13
C PHE A 69 7.51 -3.30 0.24
N THR A 70 7.20 -4.54 0.62
CA THR A 70 5.85 -4.90 1.10
C THR A 70 5.46 -4.07 2.33
N TRP A 71 6.34 -3.97 3.32
CA TRP A 71 6.10 -3.15 4.51
C TRP A 71 5.97 -1.67 4.20
N PHE A 72 6.84 -1.15 3.34
CA PHE A 72 6.82 0.25 2.92
C PHE A 72 5.49 0.61 2.25
N PHE A 73 5.07 -0.17 1.24
CA PHE A 73 3.81 0.09 0.53
C PHE A 73 2.58 -0.12 1.41
N LEU A 74 2.60 -1.13 2.29
CA LEU A 74 1.52 -1.35 3.26
C LEU A 74 1.39 -0.15 4.21
N ALA A 75 2.50 0.34 4.76
CA ALA A 75 2.52 1.52 5.63
C ALA A 75 1.99 2.76 4.89
N MET A 76 2.46 3.01 3.66
CA MET A 76 1.97 4.12 2.84
C MET A 76 0.48 4.01 2.52
N SER A 77 -0.01 2.79 2.24
CA SER A 77 -1.43 2.53 2.05
C SER A 77 -2.23 2.83 3.32
N MET A 78 -1.79 2.36 4.47
CA MET A 78 -2.45 2.57 5.76
C MET A 78 -2.49 4.05 6.14
N LEU A 79 -1.41 4.79 5.95
CA LEU A 79 -1.36 6.24 6.19
C LEU A 79 -2.38 6.98 5.31
N ASN A 80 -2.41 6.66 4.02
CA ASN A 80 -3.38 7.28 3.11
C ASN A 80 -4.82 6.91 3.47
N LEU A 81 -5.06 5.67 3.92
CA LEU A 81 -6.36 5.26 4.42
C LEU A 81 -6.76 6.06 5.66
N LEU A 82 -5.84 6.31 6.60
CA LEU A 82 -6.11 7.18 7.75
C LEU A 82 -6.50 8.60 7.31
N TYR A 83 -5.79 9.17 6.33
CA TYR A 83 -6.12 10.47 5.75
C TYR A 83 -7.47 10.50 5.01
N THR A 84 -8.07 9.35 4.69
CA THR A 84 -9.43 9.33 4.11
C THR A 84 -10.52 9.70 5.10
N LEU A 85 -10.27 9.42 6.38
CA LEU A 85 -11.20 9.61 7.49
C LEU A 85 -11.01 10.97 8.16
N LEU A 86 -9.82 11.55 8.04
CA LEU A 86 -9.54 12.88 8.58
C LEU A 86 -10.27 13.96 7.76
N PRO A 87 -11.03 14.86 8.40
CA PRO A 87 -11.61 16.00 7.73
C PRO A 87 -10.50 16.86 7.12
N LYS A 88 -10.74 17.40 5.92
CA LYS A 88 -9.83 18.39 5.33
C LYS A 88 -9.67 19.53 6.34
N ALA A 89 -8.42 19.86 6.69
CA ALA A 89 -8.14 21.00 7.55
C ALA A 89 -8.89 22.23 6.99
N PRO A 90 -9.56 23.03 7.85
CA PRO A 90 -10.23 24.22 7.40
C PRO A 90 -9.24 25.08 6.61
N LYS A 91 -9.60 25.41 5.38
CA LYS A 91 -8.85 26.35 4.56
C LYS A 91 -8.93 27.66 5.32
N ASN A 92 -7.85 28.01 6.04
CA ASN A 92 -7.81 29.21 6.87
C ASN A 92 -8.34 30.38 6.04
N ILE A 93 -9.30 31.06 6.65
CA ILE A 93 -10.00 32.25 6.20
C ILE A 93 -8.93 33.23 5.70
N SER A 94 -9.01 33.58 4.41
CA SER A 94 -8.36 34.78 3.89
C SER A 94 -8.93 35.97 4.66
N HIS A 95 -8.17 36.44 5.64
CA HIS A 95 -8.31 37.80 6.14
C HIS A 95 -7.70 38.71 5.08
N ASP A 96 -8.53 39.10 4.12
CA ASP A 96 -8.40 40.39 3.44
C ASP A 96 -9.14 41.45 4.29
#